data_AF-A0A3P8PZ78-F1
#
_entry.id   AF-A0A3P8PZ78-F1
#
_cell.length_a   1.000
_cell.length_b   1.000
_cell.length_c   1.000
_cell.angle_alpha   90.00
_cell.angle_beta   90.00
_cell.angle_gamma   90.00
#
_symmetry.space_group_name_H-M   'P 1'
#
loop_
_entity.id
_entity.type
_entity.pdbx_description
1 polymer ?
#
loop_
_entity_poly.entity_id
_entity_poly.type
_entity_poly.pdbx_seq_one_letter_code
_entity_poly.pdbx_strand_id
1 'polypeptide(L)'
;MVKQESESANRPDNTAFTQQRLPAWQPILSAGIVIPGFVLIGLAFIGIGVALLVTSRSIQVLELDYTGDSNGSPCSSCSQSDIANCKCSLNFTLTTLFQGPVFFYYGLSNYFQNYRRYGASKDDNQLYGDLSSFTSPSSSCSPYNYDSSKKPIVPCGSIANSMFNDTFTLTRTVSGTTNNVTLDGKGIAWWTDYNIKYRNPSVTPLKNAFNGTVKPINWAKPAYELDASDRSNNGFVNQDFLVWMRRAALPNFRKLYRRIDASGDYQKGLPAGNYTIDITYNYPVRAFNGAKKIVFSNVSWMGGSNEFLGIAYLVIGSLCVVMSVVMLIVYAKFKFPDEE
;
A
#
# COMPACT_ATOMS: atom_id res chain seq x y z
N MET A 1 5.83 55.35 46.85
CA MET A 1 5.96 54.58 48.10
C MET A 1 5.13 53.30 47.96
N VAL A 2 5.79 52.17 47.71
CA VAL A 2 5.11 50.86 47.76
C VAL A 2 5.04 50.44 49.22
N LYS A 3 3.84 50.30 49.76
CA LYS A 3 3.60 49.92 51.16
C LYS A 3 4.00 48.45 51.32
N GLN A 4 5.07 48.17 52.06
CA GLN A 4 5.47 46.80 52.41
C GLN A 4 4.42 46.23 53.37
N GLU A 5 3.58 45.31 52.87
CA GLU A 5 2.65 44.52 53.69
C GLU A 5 3.41 43.40 54.43
N SER A 6 3.07 43.15 55.69
CA SER A 6 3.65 42.07 56.48
C SER A 6 3.18 40.70 55.98
N GLU A 7 4.13 39.80 55.67
CA GLU A 7 3.84 38.41 55.30
C GLU A 7 3.30 37.62 56.49
N SER A 8 2.08 37.08 56.34
CA SER A 8 1.45 36.16 57.29
C SER A 8 1.84 34.72 56.93
N ALA A 9 2.21 33.90 57.92
CA ALA A 9 2.71 32.53 57.73
C ALA A 9 1.73 31.58 57.00
N ASN A 10 0.44 31.90 56.99
CA ASN A 10 -0.61 31.13 56.31
C ASN A 10 -1.21 31.86 55.09
N ARG A 11 -0.57 32.94 54.61
CA ARG A 11 -1.04 33.64 53.41
C ARG A 11 -0.68 32.80 52.18
N PRO A 12 -1.65 32.37 51.36
CA PRO A 12 -1.35 31.62 50.15
C PRO A 12 -0.56 32.49 49.17
N ASP A 13 0.33 31.86 48.42
CA ASP A 13 1.15 32.51 47.40
C ASP A 13 0.30 33.34 46.45
N ASN A 14 0.66 34.61 46.27
CA ASN A 14 -0.05 35.55 45.42
C ASN A 14 0.56 35.60 44.00
N THR A 15 0.71 34.44 43.36
CA THR A 15 1.16 34.34 41.97
C THR A 15 -0.02 34.19 41.02
N ALA A 16 0.14 34.60 39.75
CA ALA A 16 -0.92 34.46 38.75
C ALA A 16 -1.39 33.01 38.56
N PHE A 17 -0.50 32.03 38.77
CA PHE A 17 -0.83 30.61 38.71
C PHE A 17 -1.65 30.17 39.93
N THR A 18 -1.16 30.42 41.15
CA THR A 18 -1.81 29.99 42.41
C THR A 18 -3.15 30.70 42.65
N GLN A 19 -3.31 31.90 42.10
CA GLN A 19 -4.55 32.69 42.18
C GLN A 19 -5.48 32.49 40.98
N GLN A 20 -5.13 31.62 40.03
CA GLN A 20 -5.90 31.33 38.81
C GLN A 20 -6.22 32.57 37.96
N ARG A 21 -5.27 33.50 37.85
CA ARG A 21 -5.38 34.74 37.06
C ARG A 21 -4.38 34.76 35.90
N LEU A 22 -4.04 33.59 35.39
CA LEU A 22 -3.21 33.51 34.19
C LEU A 22 -3.92 34.19 33.02
N PRO A 23 -3.18 34.94 32.18
CA PRO A 23 -3.75 35.49 30.96
C PRO A 23 -4.24 34.33 30.09
N ALA A 24 -5.54 34.31 29.80
CA ALA A 24 -6.19 33.27 29.03
C ALA A 24 -6.98 33.89 27.88
N TRP A 25 -6.96 33.23 26.72
CA TRP A 25 -7.85 33.55 25.61
C TRP A 25 -9.17 32.79 25.80
N GLN A 26 -10.28 33.52 25.89
CA GLN A 26 -11.62 32.97 26.10
C GLN A 26 -12.52 33.29 24.90
N PRO A 27 -12.41 32.53 23.80
CA PRO A 27 -13.22 32.79 22.61
C PRO A 27 -14.69 32.50 22.88
N ILE A 28 -15.53 33.52 22.77
CA ILE A 28 -16.98 33.37 22.81
C ILE A 28 -17.45 33.13 21.37
N LEU A 29 -17.92 31.91 21.10
CA LEU A 29 -18.42 31.50 19.77
C LEU A 29 -19.79 32.12 19.50
N SER A 30 -19.78 33.37 19.02
CA SER A 30 -20.99 34.07 18.61
C SER A 30 -21.43 33.69 17.18
N ALA A 31 -22.71 33.86 16.88
CA ALA A 31 -23.26 33.59 15.55
C ALA A 31 -22.54 34.39 14.44
N GLY A 32 -22.10 35.63 14.73
CA GLY A 32 -21.36 36.47 13.80
C GLY A 32 -19.96 35.93 13.43
N ILE A 33 -19.40 35.02 14.22
CA ILE A 33 -18.11 34.36 13.94
C ILE A 33 -18.36 32.97 13.34
N VAL A 34 -19.28 32.20 13.93
CA VAL A 34 -19.51 30.81 13.56
C VAL A 34 -20.15 30.68 12.18
N ILE A 35 -21.17 31.49 11.85
CA ILE A 35 -21.89 31.36 10.57
C ILE A 35 -20.96 31.63 9.37
N PRO A 36 -20.19 32.74 9.31
CA PRO A 36 -19.22 32.94 8.24
C PRO A 36 -18.14 31.86 8.21
N GLY A 37 -17.69 31.40 9.38
CA GLY A 37 -16.70 30.31 9.48
C GLY A 37 -17.18 29.01 8.81
N PHE A 38 -18.42 28.58 9.10
CA PHE A 38 -19.02 27.41 8.47
C PHE A 38 -19.19 27.57 6.95
N VAL A 39 -19.58 28.75 6.47
CA VAL A 39 -19.67 29.04 5.02
C VAL A 39 -18.30 28.93 4.35
N LEU A 40 -17.28 29.57 4.93
CA LEU A 40 -15.93 29.57 4.37
C LEU A 40 -15.33 28.17 4.32
N ILE A 41 -15.43 27.41 5.42
CA ILE A 41 -14.95 26.02 5.47
C ILE A 41 -15.75 25.16 4.48
N GLY A 42 -17.07 25.33 4.41
CA GLY A 42 -17.93 24.58 3.49
C GLY A 42 -17.56 24.80 2.02
N LEU A 43 -17.39 26.06 1.60
CA LEU A 43 -16.98 26.40 0.23
C LEU A 43 -15.57 25.90 -0.10
N ALA A 44 -14.63 26.00 0.84
CA ALA A 44 -13.28 25.47 0.67
C ALA A 44 -13.29 23.93 0.50
N PHE A 45 -14.07 23.23 1.32
CA PHE A 45 -14.19 21.76 1.24
C PHE A 45 -14.87 21.32 -0.04
N ILE A 46 -15.88 22.04 -0.52
CA ILE A 46 -16.50 21.77 -1.83
C ILE A 46 -15.46 21.93 -2.95
N GLY A 47 -14.71 23.04 -2.97
CA GLY A 47 -13.67 23.28 -3.97
C GLY A 47 -12.60 22.19 -3.99
N ILE A 48 -12.09 21.81 -2.81
CA ILE A 48 -11.15 20.68 -2.67
C ILE A 48 -11.79 19.38 -3.13
N GLY A 49 -13.01 19.07 -2.69
CA GLY A 49 -13.74 17.86 -3.05
C GLY A 49 -13.91 17.69 -4.56
N VAL A 50 -14.27 18.76 -5.28
CA VAL A 50 -14.36 18.75 -6.75
C VAL A 50 -12.99 18.45 -7.37
N ALA A 51 -11.92 19.16 -6.95
CA ALA A 51 -10.58 18.96 -7.50
C ALA A 51 -10.08 17.52 -7.28
N LEU A 52 -10.31 16.95 -6.09
CA LEU A 52 -9.97 15.57 -5.76
C LEU A 52 -10.75 14.57 -6.61
N LEU A 53 -12.05 14.79 -6.79
CA LEU A 53 -12.91 13.88 -7.56
C LEU A 53 -12.52 13.86 -9.05
N VAL A 54 -12.29 15.04 -9.64
CA VAL A 54 -11.82 15.15 -11.03
C VAL A 54 -10.47 14.46 -11.21
N THR A 55 -9.54 14.67 -10.28
CA THR A 55 -8.23 14.01 -10.30
C THR A 55 -8.34 12.49 -10.17
N SER A 56 -9.25 11.99 -9.34
CA SER A 56 -9.46 10.53 -9.19
C SER A 56 -10.08 9.90 -10.44
N ARG A 57 -10.94 10.62 -11.15
CA ARG A 57 -11.64 10.13 -12.35
C ARG A 57 -10.80 10.17 -13.62
N SER A 58 -9.75 10.99 -13.66
CA SER A 58 -8.80 10.99 -14.78
C SER A 58 -7.84 9.79 -14.76
N ILE A 59 -7.77 9.07 -13.63
CA ILE A 59 -6.96 7.86 -13.48
C ILE A 59 -7.63 6.71 -14.22
N GLN A 60 -6.87 6.05 -15.08
CA GLN A 60 -7.29 4.86 -15.83
C GLN A 60 -6.86 3.62 -15.04
N VAL A 61 -7.78 2.66 -14.88
CA VAL A 61 -7.53 1.39 -14.21
C VAL A 61 -8.06 0.25 -15.08
N LEU A 62 -7.22 -0.75 -15.36
CA LEU A 62 -7.60 -2.00 -15.99
C LEU A 62 -7.38 -3.12 -14.97
N GLU A 63 -8.44 -3.87 -14.65
CA GLU A 63 -8.36 -5.08 -13.82
C GLU A 63 -8.74 -6.31 -14.64
N LEU A 64 -7.89 -7.33 -14.60
CA LEU A 64 -8.12 -8.62 -15.26
C LEU A 64 -8.04 -9.74 -14.21
N ASP A 65 -9.10 -10.53 -14.09
CA ASP A 65 -9.08 -11.72 -13.24
C ASP A 65 -8.43 -12.89 -13.99
N TYR A 66 -7.49 -13.57 -13.35
CA TYR A 66 -6.81 -14.74 -13.91
C TYR A 66 -6.88 -15.97 -12.99
N THR A 67 -7.81 -15.98 -12.02
CA THR A 67 -7.94 -17.05 -11.01
C THR A 67 -8.22 -18.42 -11.63
N GLY A 68 -9.05 -18.45 -12.68
CA GLY A 68 -9.36 -19.68 -13.42
C GLY A 68 -10.60 -20.44 -12.94
N ASP A 69 -11.52 -19.81 -12.20
CA ASP A 69 -12.65 -20.51 -11.55
C ASP A 69 -13.82 -20.83 -12.50
N SER A 70 -14.01 -20.06 -13.57
CA SER A 70 -15.03 -20.34 -14.56
C SER A 70 -14.56 -21.36 -15.59
N ASN A 71 -15.43 -22.34 -15.89
CA ASN A 71 -15.25 -23.29 -16.99
C ASN A 71 -15.22 -22.51 -18.31
N GLY A 72 -14.04 -22.39 -18.92
CA GLY A 72 -13.80 -21.61 -20.14
C GLY A 72 -12.86 -20.41 -19.95
N SER A 73 -12.44 -20.10 -18.72
CA SER A 73 -11.36 -19.11 -18.52
C SER A 73 -10.01 -19.66 -19.02
N PRO A 74 -9.15 -18.81 -19.64
CA PRO A 74 -7.87 -19.26 -20.19
C PRO A 74 -6.92 -19.92 -19.17
N CYS A 75 -7.07 -19.59 -17.89
CA CYS A 75 -6.26 -20.13 -16.79
C CYS A 75 -6.96 -21.27 -16.00
N SER A 76 -8.11 -21.77 -16.46
CA SER A 76 -8.88 -22.78 -15.73
C SER A 76 -8.13 -24.11 -15.56
N SER A 77 -7.42 -24.54 -16.61
CA SER A 77 -6.60 -25.74 -16.60
C SER A 77 -5.53 -25.69 -15.50
N CYS A 78 -4.78 -24.58 -15.42
CA CYS A 78 -3.77 -24.37 -14.39
C CYS A 78 -4.33 -24.36 -12.97
N SER A 79 -5.54 -23.83 -12.81
CA SER A 79 -6.19 -23.71 -11.52
C SER A 79 -6.74 -25.06 -11.01
N GLN A 80 -7.10 -25.99 -11.90
CA GLN A 80 -7.71 -27.29 -11.55
C GLN A 80 -6.72 -28.42 -11.30
N SER A 81 -5.55 -28.38 -11.92
CA SER A 81 -4.68 -29.57 -12.02
C SER A 81 -3.36 -29.45 -11.27
N ASP A 82 -3.15 -28.34 -10.52
CA ASP A 82 -1.93 -28.06 -9.75
C ASP A 82 -0.63 -28.44 -10.50
N ILE A 83 -0.63 -28.20 -11.82
CA ILE A 83 0.49 -28.55 -12.70
C ILE A 83 1.65 -27.60 -12.40
N ALA A 84 2.80 -28.16 -12.05
CA ALA A 84 4.02 -27.38 -11.85
C ALA A 84 4.38 -26.58 -13.10
N ASN A 85 4.63 -25.27 -12.96
CA ASN A 85 4.94 -24.33 -14.04
C ASN A 85 3.87 -24.25 -15.15
N CYS A 86 2.59 -24.38 -14.77
CA CYS A 86 1.52 -24.18 -15.73
C CYS A 86 1.52 -22.75 -16.30
N LYS A 87 1.30 -22.61 -17.60
CA LYS A 87 1.25 -21.31 -18.28
C LYS A 87 -0.12 -21.07 -18.86
N CYS A 88 -0.63 -19.86 -18.68
CA CYS A 88 -1.85 -19.39 -19.33
C CYS A 88 -1.65 -17.96 -19.85
N SER A 89 -2.42 -17.59 -20.86
CA SER A 89 -2.31 -16.28 -21.52
C SER A 89 -3.65 -15.57 -21.50
N LEU A 90 -3.65 -14.27 -21.17
CA LEU A 90 -4.83 -13.42 -21.26
C LEU A 90 -4.63 -12.38 -22.35
N ASN A 91 -5.62 -12.27 -23.23
CA ASN A 91 -5.66 -11.25 -24.28
C ASN A 91 -6.57 -10.12 -23.84
N PHE A 92 -6.11 -8.88 -23.97
CA PHE A 92 -6.91 -7.69 -23.66
C PHE A 92 -6.60 -6.55 -24.62
N THR A 93 -7.54 -5.62 -24.75
CA THR A 93 -7.43 -4.49 -25.68
C THR A 93 -7.56 -3.18 -24.94
N LEU A 94 -6.60 -2.27 -25.14
CA LEU A 94 -6.69 -0.89 -24.64
C LEU A 94 -7.32 0.00 -25.72
N THR A 95 -8.49 0.57 -25.43
CA THR A 95 -9.22 1.46 -26.36
C THR A 95 -8.59 2.84 -26.47
N THR A 96 -8.02 3.32 -25.38
CA THR A 96 -7.36 4.64 -25.28
C THR A 96 -5.93 4.48 -24.80
N LEU A 97 -5.08 5.47 -25.10
CA LEU A 97 -3.75 5.58 -24.49
C LEU A 97 -3.88 5.57 -22.96
N PHE A 98 -3.15 4.67 -22.31
CA PHE A 98 -2.99 4.63 -20.87
C PHE A 98 -1.86 5.59 -20.49
N GLN A 99 -2.22 6.76 -19.96
CA GLN A 99 -1.23 7.83 -19.76
C GLN A 99 -0.17 7.43 -18.72
N GLY A 100 1.11 7.59 -19.10
CA GLY A 100 2.24 7.31 -18.23
C GLY A 100 2.41 8.29 -17.07
N PRO A 101 3.07 7.90 -15.96
CA PRO A 101 3.69 6.59 -15.72
C PRO A 101 2.65 5.50 -15.41
N VAL A 102 2.82 4.32 -16.00
CA VAL A 102 1.94 3.16 -15.81
C VAL A 102 2.60 2.14 -14.88
N PHE A 103 1.82 1.66 -13.92
CA PHE A 103 2.24 0.68 -12.93
C PHE A 103 1.45 -0.61 -13.11
N PHE A 104 2.14 -1.74 -12.99
CA PHE A 104 1.57 -3.07 -13.03
C PHE A 104 1.59 -3.67 -11.63
N TYR A 105 0.41 -3.99 -11.11
CA TYR A 105 0.20 -4.65 -9.82
C TYR A 105 -0.36 -6.06 -10.02
N TYR A 106 -0.01 -6.97 -9.11
CA TYR A 106 -0.83 -8.15 -8.86
C TYR A 106 -1.75 -7.89 -7.66
N GLY A 107 -2.98 -8.37 -7.76
CA GLY A 107 -4.00 -8.32 -6.72
C GLY A 107 -4.29 -9.70 -6.16
N LEU A 108 -4.41 -9.78 -4.85
CA LEU A 108 -4.91 -10.97 -4.14
C LEU A 108 -6.15 -10.59 -3.35
N SER A 109 -7.16 -11.46 -3.42
CA SER A 109 -8.40 -11.33 -2.65
C SER A 109 -8.53 -12.47 -1.65
N ASN A 110 -9.24 -12.20 -0.56
CA ASN A 110 -9.44 -13.14 0.54
C ASN A 110 -8.11 -13.65 1.16
N TYR A 111 -7.09 -12.78 1.23
CA TYR A 111 -5.77 -13.12 1.77
C TYR A 111 -5.42 -12.24 2.98
N PHE A 112 -5.48 -12.79 4.18
CA PHE A 112 -5.42 -12.03 5.44
C PHE A 112 -3.98 -11.75 5.94
N GLN A 113 -3.24 -10.88 5.25
CA GLN A 113 -1.90 -10.44 5.72
C GLN A 113 -1.92 -9.69 7.07
N ASN A 114 -3.09 -9.16 7.45
CA ASN A 114 -3.32 -8.43 8.69
C ASN A 114 -3.57 -9.34 9.91
N TYR A 115 -3.70 -10.66 9.72
CA TYR A 115 -3.88 -11.59 10.83
C TYR A 115 -2.68 -11.53 11.79
N ARG A 116 -2.94 -11.41 13.10
CA ARG A 116 -1.90 -11.12 14.12
C ARG A 116 -0.72 -12.10 14.08
N ARG A 117 -0.99 -13.41 14.05
CA ARG A 117 0.06 -14.43 14.03
C ARG A 117 0.86 -14.40 12.73
N TYR A 118 0.17 -14.23 11.59
CA TYR A 118 0.84 -14.09 10.30
C TYR A 118 1.75 -12.86 10.31
N GLY A 119 1.22 -11.74 10.79
CA GLY A 119 1.91 -10.46 10.80
C GLY A 119 3.11 -10.35 11.73
N ALA A 120 3.10 -11.12 12.82
CA ALA A 120 4.21 -11.21 13.77
C ALA A 120 5.26 -12.26 13.35
N SER A 121 4.95 -13.15 12.41
CA SER A 121 5.81 -14.28 12.02
C SER A 121 6.92 -13.85 11.05
N LYS A 122 7.93 -13.18 11.62
CA LYS A 122 9.20 -12.80 10.98
C LYS A 122 10.27 -12.56 12.06
N ASP A 123 11.53 -12.53 11.63
CA ASP A 123 12.68 -12.15 12.44
C ASP A 123 13.37 -10.94 11.80
N ASP A 124 13.27 -9.78 12.45
CA ASP A 124 13.83 -8.53 11.92
C ASP A 124 15.36 -8.52 11.92
N ASN A 125 16.02 -9.16 12.90
CA ASN A 125 17.48 -9.22 12.96
C ASN A 125 18.02 -10.10 11.83
N GLN A 126 17.34 -11.22 11.56
CA GLN A 126 17.65 -12.07 10.42
C GLN A 126 17.50 -11.29 9.10
N LEU A 127 16.42 -10.53 8.92
CA LEU A 127 16.17 -9.73 7.72
C LEU A 127 17.09 -8.51 7.59
N TYR A 128 17.72 -8.09 8.68
CA TYR A 128 18.79 -7.10 8.72
C TYR A 128 20.18 -7.71 8.46
N GLY A 129 20.26 -9.03 8.24
CA GLY A 129 21.50 -9.72 7.89
C GLY A 129 22.39 -10.09 9.07
N ASP A 130 21.84 -10.13 10.30
CA ASP A 130 22.57 -10.64 11.46
C ASP A 130 22.72 -12.17 11.39
N LEU A 131 23.97 -12.63 11.29
CA LEU A 131 24.31 -14.05 11.19
C LEU A 131 23.97 -14.84 12.46
N SER A 132 23.87 -14.20 13.63
CA SER A 132 23.44 -14.88 14.85
C SER A 132 21.98 -15.35 14.75
N SER A 133 21.15 -14.57 14.07
CA SER A 133 19.73 -14.85 13.84
C SER A 133 19.51 -15.84 12.68
N PHE A 134 20.57 -16.21 11.94
CA PHE A 134 20.52 -17.27 10.94
C PHE A 134 20.64 -18.67 11.58
N THR A 135 21.41 -18.80 12.66
CA THR A 135 21.60 -20.07 13.37
C THR A 135 20.53 -20.30 14.43
N SER A 136 20.11 -19.24 15.13
CA SER A 136 19.05 -19.26 16.13
C SER A 136 17.93 -18.25 15.81
N PRO A 137 17.01 -18.58 14.89
CA PRO A 137 15.90 -17.71 14.54
C PRO A 137 14.92 -17.51 15.70
N SER A 138 14.31 -16.31 15.76
CA SER A 138 13.31 -15.93 16.76
C SER A 138 12.13 -16.90 16.85
N SER A 139 11.60 -17.08 18.06
CA SER A 139 10.39 -17.87 18.31
C SER A 139 9.13 -17.28 17.66
N SER A 140 9.14 -15.98 17.31
CA SER A 140 8.06 -15.32 16.55
C SER A 140 7.82 -15.98 15.19
N CYS A 141 8.87 -16.55 14.57
CA CYS A 141 8.79 -17.23 13.28
C CYS A 141 8.09 -18.60 13.34
N SER A 142 7.77 -19.13 14.53
CA SER A 142 7.12 -20.45 14.67
C SER A 142 5.79 -20.52 13.89
N PRO A 143 5.52 -21.62 13.16
CA PRO A 143 6.30 -22.87 13.07
C PRO A 143 7.39 -22.87 11.97
N TYR A 144 7.59 -21.75 11.26
CA TYR A 144 8.50 -21.63 10.12
C TYR A 144 9.90 -21.13 10.51
N ASN A 145 10.36 -21.44 11.72
CA ASN A 145 11.71 -21.14 12.20
C ASN A 145 12.70 -22.28 11.91
N TYR A 146 12.23 -23.53 11.88
CA TYR A 146 13.05 -24.71 11.56
C TYR A 146 12.32 -25.64 10.58
N ASP A 147 13.08 -26.41 9.80
CA ASP A 147 12.54 -27.49 8.99
C ASP A 147 12.30 -28.78 9.81
N SER A 148 11.82 -29.83 9.14
CA SER A 148 11.62 -31.16 9.74
C SER A 148 12.89 -31.77 10.31
N SER A 149 14.06 -31.39 9.79
CA SER A 149 15.39 -31.85 10.21
C SER A 149 16.03 -30.94 11.29
N LYS A 150 15.26 -30.01 11.87
CA LYS A 150 15.71 -29.02 12.85
C LYS A 150 16.80 -28.06 12.33
N LYS A 151 16.90 -27.88 11.01
CA LYS A 151 17.76 -26.85 10.42
C LYS A 151 17.03 -25.50 10.38
N PRO A 152 17.70 -24.38 10.70
CA PRO A 152 17.08 -23.07 10.71
C PRO A 152 16.69 -22.63 9.29
N ILE A 153 15.46 -22.12 9.15
CA ILE A 153 14.94 -21.59 7.89
C ILE A 153 15.36 -20.13 7.74
N VAL A 154 15.86 -19.76 6.56
CA VAL A 154 16.22 -18.38 6.24
C VAL A 154 15.71 -17.99 4.84
N PRO A 155 14.84 -16.97 4.71
CA PRO A 155 14.20 -16.19 5.78
C PRO A 155 13.10 -16.97 6.51
N CYS A 156 13.01 -16.88 7.84
CA CYS A 156 11.99 -17.55 8.63
C CYS A 156 10.65 -16.81 8.62
N GLY A 157 9.60 -17.55 8.99
CA GLY A 157 8.28 -16.99 9.27
C GLY A 157 7.27 -17.13 8.13
N SER A 158 5.98 -17.04 8.48
CA SER A 158 4.88 -17.28 7.54
C SER A 158 4.81 -16.25 6.42
N ILE A 159 5.21 -15.00 6.69
CA ILE A 159 5.20 -13.93 5.70
C ILE A 159 6.14 -14.31 4.55
N ALA A 160 7.41 -14.60 4.86
CA ALA A 160 8.38 -14.96 3.84
C ALA A 160 8.01 -16.27 3.15
N ASN A 161 7.64 -17.31 3.91
CA ASN A 161 7.30 -18.62 3.35
C ASN A 161 6.16 -18.56 2.31
N SER A 162 5.20 -17.65 2.47
CA SER A 162 4.05 -17.52 1.55
C SER A 162 4.26 -16.50 0.42
N MET A 163 5.51 -16.15 0.10
CA MET A 163 5.85 -15.20 -0.96
C MET A 163 5.18 -15.54 -2.30
N PHE A 164 4.57 -14.51 -2.91
CA PHE A 164 3.96 -14.60 -4.22
C PHE A 164 5.01 -14.94 -5.29
N ASN A 165 4.71 -15.91 -6.16
CA ASN A 165 5.66 -16.51 -7.09
C ASN A 165 5.12 -16.74 -8.52
N ASP A 166 3.99 -16.14 -8.89
CA ASP A 166 3.59 -16.08 -10.30
C ASP A 166 4.52 -15.10 -11.04
N THR A 167 4.76 -15.37 -12.32
CA THR A 167 5.55 -14.50 -13.19
C THR A 167 4.75 -14.08 -14.41
N PHE A 168 5.03 -12.87 -14.89
CA PHE A 168 4.28 -12.23 -15.95
C PHE A 168 5.20 -11.74 -17.06
N THR A 169 4.79 -11.97 -18.30
CA THR A 169 5.40 -11.38 -19.51
C THR A 169 4.32 -10.64 -20.28
N LEU A 170 4.55 -9.38 -20.63
CA LEU A 170 3.58 -8.55 -21.34
C LEU A 170 4.06 -8.33 -22.77
N THR A 171 3.22 -8.63 -23.73
CA THR A 171 3.50 -8.41 -25.15
C THR A 171 2.41 -7.58 -25.80
N ARG A 172 2.79 -6.86 -26.86
CA ARG A 172 1.90 -6.02 -27.66
C ARG A 172 1.95 -6.48 -29.11
N THR A 173 0.79 -6.71 -29.71
CA THR A 173 0.69 -7.08 -31.13
C THR A 173 0.43 -5.84 -31.97
N VAL A 174 1.32 -5.53 -32.91
CA VAL A 174 1.21 -4.42 -33.86
C VAL A 174 1.38 -4.96 -35.27
N SER A 175 0.35 -4.84 -36.12
CA SER A 175 0.36 -5.27 -37.52
C SER A 175 0.85 -6.71 -37.75
N GLY A 176 0.48 -7.63 -36.85
CA GLY A 176 0.86 -9.05 -36.91
C GLY A 176 2.20 -9.39 -36.22
N THR A 177 2.99 -8.40 -35.82
CA THR A 177 4.24 -8.59 -35.08
C THR A 177 4.01 -8.44 -33.58
N THR A 178 4.54 -9.38 -32.79
CA THR A 178 4.43 -9.36 -31.33
C THR A 178 5.72 -8.81 -30.73
N ASN A 179 5.62 -7.64 -30.07
CA ASN A 179 6.73 -6.96 -29.43
C ASN A 179 6.63 -7.10 -27.91
N ASN A 180 7.76 -7.36 -27.23
CA ASN A 180 7.80 -7.44 -25.78
C ASN A 180 7.70 -6.05 -25.15
N VAL A 181 6.88 -5.90 -24.10
CA VAL A 181 6.81 -4.69 -23.29
C VAL A 181 7.73 -4.87 -22.10
N THR A 182 8.79 -4.05 -22.02
CA THR A 182 9.75 -4.14 -20.91
C THR A 182 9.09 -3.76 -19.60
N LEU A 183 9.13 -4.69 -18.64
CA LEU A 183 8.64 -4.52 -17.29
C LEU A 183 9.81 -4.26 -16.34
N ASP A 184 9.95 -3.03 -15.86
CA ASP A 184 11.02 -2.65 -14.94
C ASP A 184 10.70 -3.02 -13.49
N GLY A 185 11.59 -3.78 -12.86
CA GLY A 185 11.53 -4.19 -11.45
C GLY A 185 12.29 -3.29 -10.50
N LYS A 186 12.96 -2.25 -10.99
CA LYS A 186 13.75 -1.33 -10.17
C LYS A 186 12.88 -0.25 -9.55
N GLY A 187 13.15 0.07 -8.28
CA GLY A 187 12.46 1.15 -7.56
C GLY A 187 10.97 0.89 -7.31
N ILE A 188 10.57 -0.37 -7.13
CA ILE A 188 9.19 -0.76 -6.76
C ILE A 188 9.00 -0.83 -5.23
N ALA A 189 10.07 -1.06 -4.49
CA ALA A 189 10.10 -1.03 -3.03
C ALA A 189 10.39 0.38 -2.52
N TRP A 190 9.98 0.63 -1.28
CA TRP A 190 10.25 1.90 -0.62
C TRP A 190 11.74 2.07 -0.33
N TRP A 191 12.22 3.30 -0.46
CA TRP A 191 13.63 3.64 -0.24
C TRP A 191 14.13 3.20 1.15
N THR A 192 13.30 3.37 2.19
CA THR A 192 13.66 2.95 3.56
C THR A 192 13.71 1.44 3.73
N ASP A 193 12.84 0.70 3.05
CA ASP A 193 12.89 -0.77 3.06
C ASP A 193 14.18 -1.25 2.37
N TYR A 194 14.52 -0.67 1.22
CA TYR A 194 15.69 -1.07 0.43
C TYR A 194 17.04 -0.65 1.04
N ASN A 195 17.16 0.56 1.58
CA ASN A 195 18.46 1.11 2.02
C ASN A 195 18.73 0.98 3.52
N ILE A 196 17.69 0.91 4.34
CA ILE A 196 17.81 1.02 5.80
C ILE A 196 17.40 -0.27 6.49
N LYS A 197 16.16 -0.72 6.27
CA LYS A 197 15.51 -1.74 7.08
C LYS A 197 15.98 -3.17 6.77
N TYR A 198 16.16 -3.52 5.50
CA TYR A 198 16.58 -4.85 5.08
C TYR A 198 18.02 -4.79 4.57
N ARG A 199 18.83 -5.79 4.92
CA ARG A 199 20.24 -5.84 4.50
C ARG A 199 20.70 -7.27 4.31
N ASN A 200 21.56 -7.46 3.32
CA ASN A 200 22.31 -8.70 3.19
C ASN A 200 23.49 -8.71 4.17
N PRO A 201 23.89 -9.89 4.69
CA PRO A 201 25.11 -10.04 5.47
C PRO A 201 26.35 -9.67 4.63
N SER A 202 27.41 -9.24 5.30
CA SER A 202 28.66 -8.79 4.65
C SER A 202 29.49 -9.91 3.99
N VAL A 203 29.06 -11.17 4.09
CA VAL A 203 29.80 -12.34 3.58
C VAL A 203 29.69 -12.42 2.05
N THR A 204 30.83 -12.61 1.37
CA THR A 204 30.90 -12.77 -0.09
C THR A 204 31.63 -14.07 -0.44
N PRO A 205 31.11 -14.93 -1.34
CA PRO A 205 29.79 -14.87 -1.98
C PRO A 205 28.62 -14.96 -0.98
N LEU A 206 27.49 -14.31 -1.31
CA LEU A 206 26.31 -14.24 -0.44
C LEU A 206 25.83 -15.63 0.02
N LYS A 207 25.91 -16.63 -0.86
CA LYS A 207 25.57 -18.03 -0.59
C LYS A 207 26.26 -18.60 0.66
N ASN A 208 27.50 -18.18 0.94
CA ASN A 208 28.26 -18.67 2.10
C ASN A 208 27.64 -18.24 3.43
N ALA A 209 26.92 -17.12 3.47
CA ALA A 209 26.20 -16.67 4.67
C ALA A 209 25.06 -17.64 5.07
N PHE A 210 24.55 -18.42 4.13
CA PHE A 210 23.44 -19.34 4.32
C PHE A 210 23.92 -20.79 4.53
N ASN A 211 25.20 -21.00 4.82
CA ASN A 211 25.70 -22.33 5.11
C ASN A 211 25.09 -22.86 6.43
N GLY A 212 24.61 -24.10 6.42
CA GLY A 212 23.91 -24.70 7.55
C GLY A 212 22.44 -24.26 7.71
N THR A 213 21.92 -23.41 6.81
CA THR A 213 20.51 -23.00 6.80
C THR A 213 19.77 -23.62 5.61
N VAL A 214 18.44 -23.52 5.63
CA VAL A 214 17.59 -24.02 4.55
C VAL A 214 16.63 -22.94 4.05
N LYS A 215 16.24 -23.03 2.78
CA LYS A 215 15.23 -22.13 2.20
C LYS A 215 13.86 -22.35 2.85
N PRO A 216 12.93 -21.38 2.76
CA PRO A 216 11.55 -21.59 3.16
C PRO A 216 10.91 -22.76 2.39
N ILE A 217 9.95 -23.41 3.03
CA ILE A 217 9.35 -24.67 2.58
C ILE A 217 8.75 -24.50 1.18
N ASN A 218 8.00 -23.42 0.96
CA ASN A 218 7.27 -23.18 -0.29
C ASN A 218 8.10 -22.43 -1.35
N TRP A 219 9.37 -22.11 -1.07
CA TRP A 219 10.22 -21.41 -2.03
C TRP A 219 10.81 -22.39 -3.03
N ALA A 220 10.83 -22.06 -4.32
CA ALA A 220 11.55 -22.87 -5.31
C ALA A 220 13.07 -22.71 -5.19
N LYS A 221 13.53 -21.49 -4.87
CA LYS A 221 14.93 -21.07 -4.81
C LYS A 221 15.24 -20.44 -3.45
N PRO A 222 16.48 -20.50 -2.94
CA PRO A 222 16.87 -19.78 -1.73
C PRO A 222 16.96 -18.25 -1.96
N ALA A 223 17.02 -17.48 -0.87
CA ALA A 223 17.06 -16.01 -0.93
C ALA A 223 18.22 -15.45 -1.76
N TYR A 224 19.39 -16.08 -1.71
CA TYR A 224 20.59 -15.66 -2.43
C TYR A 224 20.55 -16.03 -3.94
N GLU A 225 19.47 -16.63 -4.44
CA GLU A 225 19.23 -16.94 -5.86
C GLU A 225 17.91 -16.33 -6.36
N LEU A 226 17.35 -15.34 -5.64
CA LEU A 226 16.15 -14.61 -6.08
C LEU A 226 16.43 -13.83 -7.37
N ASP A 227 17.59 -13.18 -7.46
CA ASP A 227 18.09 -12.55 -8.68
C ASP A 227 19.60 -12.80 -8.82
N ALA A 228 19.95 -13.84 -9.58
CA ALA A 228 21.37 -14.18 -9.80
C ALA A 228 22.06 -13.21 -10.79
N SER A 229 21.29 -12.40 -11.52
CA SER A 229 21.82 -11.51 -12.56
C SER A 229 22.25 -10.15 -12.01
N ASP A 230 21.53 -9.64 -11.00
CA ASP A 230 21.78 -8.34 -10.39
C ASP A 230 22.03 -8.47 -8.89
N ARG A 231 23.29 -8.26 -8.47
CA ARG A 231 23.69 -8.30 -7.05
C ARG A 231 22.94 -7.25 -6.21
N SER A 232 22.55 -6.12 -6.78
CA SER A 232 21.81 -5.08 -6.06
C SER A 232 20.35 -5.46 -5.78
N ASN A 233 19.81 -6.43 -6.53
CA ASN A 233 18.44 -6.90 -6.41
C ASN A 233 18.34 -8.34 -5.88
N ASN A 234 19.35 -8.83 -5.18
CA ASN A 234 19.42 -10.22 -4.70
C ASN A 234 19.41 -10.33 -3.16
N GLY A 235 19.04 -11.48 -2.61
CA GLY A 235 18.94 -11.68 -1.17
C GLY A 235 17.76 -10.95 -0.55
N PHE A 236 17.94 -10.42 0.66
CA PHE A 236 16.88 -9.71 1.39
C PHE A 236 16.58 -8.31 0.85
N VAL A 237 17.42 -7.77 -0.04
CA VAL A 237 17.17 -6.49 -0.71
C VAL A 237 16.48 -6.65 -2.07
N ASN A 238 16.13 -7.89 -2.46
CA ASN A 238 15.34 -8.15 -3.66
C ASN A 238 14.01 -7.38 -3.60
N GLN A 239 13.74 -6.57 -4.62
CA GLN A 239 12.63 -5.63 -4.63
C GLN A 239 11.26 -6.33 -4.53
N ASP A 240 11.08 -7.48 -5.19
CA ASP A 240 9.84 -8.27 -5.10
C ASP A 240 9.62 -8.81 -3.68
N PHE A 241 10.69 -9.31 -3.06
CA PHE A 241 10.66 -9.76 -1.67
C PHE A 241 10.29 -8.62 -0.72
N LEU A 242 10.89 -7.43 -0.90
CA LEU A 242 10.59 -6.24 -0.08
C LEU A 242 9.13 -5.81 -0.20
N VAL A 243 8.59 -5.75 -1.42
CA VAL A 243 7.18 -5.43 -1.67
C VAL A 243 6.26 -6.46 -1.02
N TRP A 244 6.61 -7.75 -1.06
CA TRP A 244 5.85 -8.81 -0.41
C TRP A 244 5.85 -8.67 1.12
N MET A 245 7.03 -8.48 1.73
CA MET A 245 7.22 -8.40 3.18
C MET A 245 6.50 -7.21 3.82
N ARG A 246 6.21 -6.15 3.05
CA ARG A 246 5.33 -5.05 3.49
C ARG A 246 3.87 -5.51 3.52
N ARG A 247 3.37 -5.82 4.71
CA ARG A 247 2.00 -6.34 4.90
C ARG A 247 0.92 -5.37 4.42
N ALA A 248 -0.12 -5.91 3.79
CA ALA A 248 -1.36 -5.20 3.50
C ALA A 248 -2.25 -5.11 4.76
N ALA A 249 -3.01 -4.02 4.86
CA ALA A 249 -3.95 -3.80 5.97
C ALA A 249 -5.29 -4.53 5.80
N LEU A 250 -5.68 -4.82 4.56
CA LEU A 250 -6.95 -5.42 4.17
C LEU A 250 -6.73 -6.79 3.49
N PRO A 251 -7.74 -7.68 3.51
CA PRO A 251 -7.64 -9.00 2.88
C PRO A 251 -7.64 -8.96 1.35
N ASN A 252 -8.19 -7.89 0.78
CA ASN A 252 -8.12 -7.60 -0.64
C ASN A 252 -7.09 -6.49 -0.83
N PHE A 253 -6.02 -6.80 -1.53
CA PHE A 253 -4.93 -5.85 -1.74
C PHE A 253 -4.27 -6.06 -3.08
N ARG A 254 -3.55 -5.03 -3.52
CA ARG A 254 -2.66 -5.09 -4.67
C ARG A 254 -1.24 -4.72 -4.25
N LYS A 255 -0.26 -5.33 -4.88
CA LYS A 255 1.17 -5.09 -4.66
C LYS A 255 1.83 -4.75 -5.98
N LEU A 256 2.72 -3.76 -5.95
CA LEU A 256 3.41 -3.32 -7.15
C LEU A 256 4.33 -4.43 -7.64
N TYR A 257 4.11 -4.89 -8.86
CA TYR A 257 4.97 -5.88 -9.50
C TYR A 257 6.05 -5.15 -10.29
N ARG A 258 5.66 -4.36 -11.29
CA ARG A 258 6.59 -3.72 -12.21
C ARG A 258 6.12 -2.33 -12.61
N ARG A 259 7.05 -1.50 -13.07
CA ARG A 259 6.77 -0.25 -13.76
C ARG A 259 6.91 -0.50 -15.26
N ILE A 260 6.05 0.11 -16.06
CA ILE A 260 6.27 0.09 -17.51
C ILE A 260 7.47 0.99 -17.80
N ASP A 261 8.48 0.45 -18.48
CA ASP A 261 9.65 1.22 -18.88
C ASP A 261 9.23 2.36 -19.83
N ALA A 262 9.59 3.59 -19.48
CA ALA A 262 9.23 4.79 -20.24
C ALA A 262 10.21 5.04 -21.41
N SER A 263 10.70 3.97 -22.04
CA SER A 263 11.62 4.01 -23.17
C SER A 263 10.92 3.66 -24.48
N GLY A 264 11.48 4.12 -25.60
CA GLY A 264 10.95 3.83 -26.94
C GLY A 264 9.48 4.20 -27.13
N ASP A 265 8.68 3.24 -27.60
CA ASP A 265 7.25 3.41 -27.91
C ASP A 265 6.36 3.66 -26.68
N TYR A 266 6.90 3.49 -25.47
CA TYR A 266 6.15 3.57 -24.20
C TYR A 266 6.45 4.84 -23.39
N GLN A 267 7.15 5.82 -23.96
CA GLN A 267 7.45 7.11 -23.29
C GLN A 267 6.21 7.83 -22.74
N LYS A 268 5.08 7.76 -23.47
CA LYS A 268 3.81 8.39 -23.06
C LYS A 268 2.89 7.44 -22.25
N GLY A 269 3.37 6.25 -21.91
CA GLY A 269 2.59 5.18 -21.29
C GLY A 269 2.26 4.05 -22.27
N LEU A 270 1.18 3.30 -22.03
CA LEU A 270 0.79 2.16 -22.87
C LEU A 270 -0.17 2.62 -23.99
N PRO A 271 0.23 2.60 -25.27
CA PRO A 271 -0.65 3.02 -26.36
C PRO A 271 -1.88 2.11 -26.50
N ALA A 272 -2.92 2.62 -27.14
CA ALA A 272 -4.06 1.80 -27.54
C ALA A 272 -3.61 0.63 -28.45
N GLY A 273 -4.28 -0.51 -28.32
CA GLY A 273 -3.98 -1.72 -29.08
C GLY A 273 -4.23 -3.02 -28.33
N ASN A 274 -3.82 -4.11 -28.95
CA ASN A 274 -4.00 -5.47 -28.44
C ASN A 274 -2.75 -5.91 -27.68
N TYR A 275 -2.96 -6.41 -26.47
CA TYR A 275 -1.93 -6.90 -25.58
C TYR A 275 -2.25 -8.33 -25.16
N THR A 276 -1.18 -9.10 -24.93
CA THR A 276 -1.24 -10.43 -24.36
C THR A 276 -0.33 -10.49 -23.15
N ILE A 277 -0.87 -10.99 -22.04
CA ILE A 277 -0.09 -11.25 -20.83
C ILE A 277 0.03 -12.75 -20.61
N ASP A 278 1.26 -13.24 -20.68
CA ASP A 278 1.61 -14.62 -20.39
C ASP A 278 1.94 -14.76 -18.91
N ILE A 279 1.29 -15.72 -18.26
CA ILE A 279 1.31 -15.93 -16.82
C ILE A 279 1.89 -17.31 -16.56
N THR A 280 2.95 -17.39 -15.76
CA THR A 280 3.37 -18.66 -15.15
C THR A 280 2.65 -18.79 -13.80
N TYR A 281 1.68 -19.69 -13.76
CA TYR A 281 0.73 -19.88 -12.65
C TYR A 281 1.32 -20.87 -11.63
N ASN A 282 1.91 -20.32 -10.57
CA ASN A 282 2.57 -21.07 -9.50
C ASN A 282 1.92 -20.87 -8.12
N TYR A 283 1.15 -19.80 -7.92
CA TYR A 283 0.61 -19.40 -6.63
C TYR A 283 -0.85 -19.89 -6.46
N PRO A 284 -1.10 -20.91 -5.64
CA PRO A 284 -2.43 -21.47 -5.45
C PRO A 284 -3.27 -20.60 -4.53
N VAL A 285 -4.53 -20.34 -4.91
CA VAL A 285 -5.47 -19.53 -4.10
C VAL A 285 -6.79 -20.23 -3.79
N ARG A 286 -7.08 -21.35 -4.46
CA ARG A 286 -8.35 -22.08 -4.31
C ARG A 286 -8.57 -22.67 -2.93
N ALA A 287 -7.50 -23.12 -2.27
CA ALA A 287 -7.55 -23.72 -0.95
C ALA A 287 -8.20 -22.81 0.11
N PHE A 288 -8.18 -21.49 -0.11
CA PHE A 288 -8.80 -20.50 0.76
C PHE A 288 -9.84 -19.63 0.03
N ASN A 289 -10.35 -20.08 -1.11
CA ASN A 289 -11.32 -19.33 -1.93
C ASN A 289 -10.85 -17.89 -2.21
N GLY A 290 -9.58 -17.73 -2.56
CA GLY A 290 -8.99 -16.47 -2.96
C GLY A 290 -9.07 -16.24 -4.47
N ALA A 291 -8.92 -14.98 -4.88
CA ALA A 291 -8.88 -14.60 -6.29
C ALA A 291 -7.59 -13.86 -6.61
N LYS A 292 -7.11 -14.00 -7.85
CA LYS A 292 -5.92 -13.34 -8.38
C LYS A 292 -6.28 -12.40 -9.51
N LYS A 293 -5.76 -11.18 -9.44
CA LYS A 293 -6.00 -10.13 -10.43
C LYS A 293 -4.70 -9.53 -10.93
N ILE A 294 -4.69 -9.10 -12.18
CA ILE A 294 -3.67 -8.23 -12.75
C ILE A 294 -4.30 -6.85 -12.84
N VAL A 295 -3.57 -5.83 -12.38
CA VAL A 295 -4.06 -4.45 -12.40
C VAL A 295 -3.02 -3.54 -13.06
N PHE A 296 -3.41 -2.89 -14.15
CA PHE A 296 -2.65 -1.78 -14.72
C PHE A 296 -3.32 -0.47 -14.31
N SER A 297 -2.55 0.46 -13.75
CA SER A 297 -3.06 1.74 -13.28
C SER A 297 -2.01 2.82 -13.50
N ASN A 298 -2.43 3.99 -13.96
CA ASN A 298 -1.63 5.20 -13.75
C ASN A 298 -1.89 5.73 -12.33
N VAL A 299 -1.10 6.72 -11.90
CA VAL A 299 -1.26 7.35 -10.59
C VAL A 299 -1.24 8.87 -10.75
N SER A 300 -1.99 9.54 -9.88
CA SER A 300 -1.90 10.97 -9.67
C SER A 300 -0.97 11.28 -8.49
N TRP A 301 -0.78 12.56 -8.19
CA TRP A 301 -0.08 13.01 -6.99
C TRP A 301 -0.68 12.50 -5.67
N MET A 302 -1.98 12.14 -5.68
CA MET A 302 -2.70 11.58 -4.52
C MET A 302 -2.68 10.03 -4.50
N GLY A 303 -2.06 9.39 -5.50
CA GLY A 303 -2.03 7.93 -5.66
C GLY A 303 -3.01 7.44 -6.73
N GLY A 304 -3.53 6.23 -6.53
CA GLY A 304 -4.43 5.57 -7.49
C GLY A 304 -5.88 6.06 -7.42
N SER A 305 -6.75 5.52 -8.28
CA SER A 305 -8.16 5.88 -8.33
C SER A 305 -8.86 5.55 -7.02
N ASN A 306 -9.43 6.56 -6.38
CA ASN A 306 -10.26 6.45 -5.19
C ASN A 306 -11.13 7.70 -5.02
N GLU A 307 -12.42 7.58 -5.34
CA GLU A 307 -13.37 8.70 -5.28
C GLU A 307 -13.81 9.03 -3.85
N PHE A 308 -13.56 8.16 -2.86
CA PHE A 308 -14.07 8.30 -1.49
C PHE A 308 -13.71 9.64 -0.87
N LEU A 309 -12.44 10.05 -0.97
CA LEU A 309 -11.97 11.28 -0.34
C LEU A 309 -12.66 12.51 -0.95
N GLY A 310 -12.77 12.56 -2.29
CA GLY A 310 -13.49 13.64 -2.98
C GLY A 310 -14.95 13.71 -2.55
N ILE A 311 -15.65 12.57 -2.53
CA ILE A 311 -17.06 12.48 -2.09
C ILE A 311 -17.20 12.91 -0.63
N ALA A 312 -16.31 12.49 0.27
CA ALA A 312 -16.36 12.87 1.68
C ALA A 312 -16.22 14.38 1.88
N TYR A 313 -15.29 15.03 1.17
CA TYR A 313 -15.13 16.48 1.21
C TYR A 313 -16.36 17.21 0.67
N LEU A 314 -16.98 16.71 -0.42
CA LEU A 314 -18.22 17.27 -0.95
C LEU A 314 -19.37 17.16 0.05
N VAL A 315 -19.58 15.99 0.64
CA VAL A 315 -20.67 15.76 1.61
C VAL A 315 -20.49 16.63 2.85
N ILE A 316 -19.30 16.66 3.45
CA ILE A 316 -19.04 17.46 4.65
C ILE A 316 -19.12 18.96 4.31
N GLY A 317 -18.57 19.38 3.17
CA GLY A 317 -18.64 20.77 2.71
C GLY A 317 -20.08 21.24 2.49
N SER A 318 -20.92 20.43 1.83
CA SER A 318 -22.34 20.70 1.65
C SER A 318 -23.09 20.74 2.98
N LEU A 319 -22.80 19.82 3.91
CA LEU A 319 -23.39 19.83 5.26
C LEU A 319 -23.04 21.12 6.01
N CYS A 320 -21.79 21.60 5.92
CA CYS A 320 -21.39 22.87 6.54
C CYS A 320 -22.18 24.06 5.99
N VAL A 321 -22.41 24.12 4.68
CA VAL A 321 -23.21 25.20 4.06
C VAL A 321 -24.69 25.09 4.45
N VAL A 322 -25.26 23.89 4.48
CA VAL A 322 -26.65 23.70 4.94
C VAL A 322 -26.80 24.12 6.41
N MET A 323 -25.86 23.70 7.26
CA MET A 323 -25.87 24.07 8.68
C MET A 323 -25.70 25.58 8.90
N SER A 324 -24.90 26.27 8.09
CA SER A 324 -24.78 27.73 8.20
C SER A 324 -26.07 28.45 7.82
N VAL A 325 -26.80 27.97 6.82
CA VAL A 325 -28.14 28.50 6.47
C VAL A 325 -29.13 28.28 7.61
N VAL A 326 -29.16 27.08 8.20
CA VAL A 326 -30.02 26.79 9.36
C VAL A 326 -29.67 27.69 10.54
N MET A 327 -28.39 27.84 10.88
CA MET A 327 -27.94 28.75 11.94
C MET A 327 -28.31 30.21 11.66
N LEU A 328 -28.25 30.63 10.40
CA LEU A 328 -28.64 31.98 9.99
C LEU A 328 -30.14 32.22 10.17
N ILE A 329 -30.99 31.26 9.80
CA ILE A 329 -32.45 31.32 10.01
C ILE A 329 -32.76 31.43 11.51
N VAL A 330 -32.15 30.58 12.33
CA VAL A 330 -32.33 30.59 13.79
C VAL A 330 -31.85 31.92 14.38
N TYR A 331 -30.68 32.41 13.96
CA TYR A 331 -30.15 33.69 14.40
C TYR A 331 -31.08 34.86 14.04
N ALA A 332 -31.60 34.88 12.81
CA ALA A 332 -32.54 35.90 12.36
C ALA A 332 -33.82 35.90 13.21
N LYS A 333 -34.38 34.72 13.48
CA LYS A 333 -35.58 34.56 14.33
C LYS A 333 -35.40 35.11 15.74
N PHE A 334 -34.24 34.86 16.37
CA PHE A 334 -34.00 35.32 17.75
C PHE A 334 -33.55 36.79 17.83
N LYS A 335 -32.95 37.33 16.77
CA LYS A 335 -32.49 38.73 16.74
C LYS A 335 -33.58 39.70 16.33
N PHE A 336 -34.47 39.28 15.44
CA PHE A 336 -35.62 40.03 14.97
C PHE A 336 -36.89 39.25 15.34
N PRO A 337 -37.26 39.20 16.64
CA PRO A 337 -38.57 38.66 16.99
C PRO A 337 -39.63 39.53 16.32
N ASP A 338 -40.63 38.90 15.70
CA ASP A 338 -41.79 39.61 15.19
C ASP A 338 -42.39 40.43 16.35
N GLU A 339 -42.45 41.75 16.21
CA GLU A 339 -43.19 42.60 17.14
C GLU A 339 -44.68 42.29 16.92
N GLU A 340 -45.27 41.45 17.79
CA GLU A 340 -46.73 41.40 18.00
C GLU A 340 -47.21 42.54 18.89
#